data_AF-A0A4Z0PZ33-F1
#
_entry.id   AF-A0A4Z0PZ33-F1
#
_cell.length_a   1.000
_cell.length_b   1.000
_cell.length_c   1.000
_cell.angle_alpha   90.00
_cell.angle_beta   90.00
_cell.angle_gamma   90.00
#
_symmetry.space_group_name_H-M   'P 1'
#
loop_
_entity.id
_entity.type
_entity.pdbx_description
1 polymer ?
#
loop_
_entity_poly.entity_id
_entity_poly.type
_entity_poly.pdbx_seq_one_letter_code
_entity_poly.pdbx_strand_id
1 'polypeptide(L)'
;MTSPSRIAWLLSVGLLLWLGLYVSSALRNGVNIISSDSAGYYLYLPAIFVYDDLQQLQFREATIAKYHYAGLNEHATLDPVSGNYVLKYSSGLALQELPFFLVAHAVAEPLGYPADGYSQPYQWAIRLGSLLAAALSLWLVRRALLPRFGEWPTALALLILVLGTNYLNYSGGQGGMTHNWLFGWYAVLLLLTPSFYARPTLGKALGIGATVGIMTLTRPTEILAVLLPLLWGLELSRAFVLARLAFWRRHLGLLCAALLAGALVVSIQLVYWHYAIGSWLYYSYGEEGFNWLKPHLWEGIFSFRSGWLIYSPLLVTALVGFGPLRRQQPAAFWPMLVYLLLFLYVTFAWEQWTYGGALGQRAMVQSYAVLAWPLAAALAWLLARPRWAAAYGVVAVVGCYYGFWLTLMAQAGGLLAAGDMTRSYLWRILFRYEVPSETRLLLDSNSEFTGTATHQRVVWEQGFEQETKGICGTPALQGNCSLALDSLHPQSTEYVVAAKPGDFQWLRASALARAEYKEWEMPRMTQYVVRFRRGTEVVKERTVRLQRALDDSWPRELHFDMRPPKEEFDNVSVVFLYYGTRTGLLLDNAKITVFDEQ
;
A
#
# COMPACT_ATOMS: atom_id res chain seq x y z
N MET A 1 -38.78 -4.08 12.29
CA MET A 1 -38.21 -4.06 10.93
C MET A 1 -36.69 -3.96 11.06
N THR A 2 -35.95 -4.88 10.46
CA THR A 2 -34.48 -4.91 10.51
C THR A 2 -33.90 -3.75 9.69
N SER A 3 -32.94 -3.00 10.24
CA SER A 3 -32.28 -1.88 9.54
C SER A 3 -31.18 -2.44 8.63
N PRO A 4 -31.30 -2.38 7.28
CA PRO A 4 -30.31 -2.93 6.37
C PRO A 4 -28.90 -2.39 6.61
N SER A 5 -28.78 -1.09 6.92
CA SER A 5 -27.48 -0.49 7.19
C SER A 5 -26.86 -0.95 8.51
N ARG A 6 -27.66 -1.35 9.51
CA ARG A 6 -27.14 -1.98 10.74
C ARG A 6 -26.62 -3.39 10.45
N ILE A 7 -27.35 -4.16 9.63
CA ILE A 7 -26.90 -5.50 9.22
C ILE A 7 -25.60 -5.40 8.42
N ALA A 8 -25.53 -4.48 7.44
CA ALA A 8 -24.30 -4.24 6.69
C ALA A 8 -23.12 -3.89 7.60
N TRP A 9 -23.32 -3.00 8.59
CA TRP A 9 -22.31 -2.70 9.58
C TRP A 9 -21.88 -3.93 10.39
N LEU A 10 -22.82 -4.74 10.90
CA LEU A 10 -22.51 -5.97 11.63
C LEU A 10 -21.72 -6.97 10.76
N LEU A 11 -22.08 -7.14 9.49
CA LEU A 11 -21.36 -7.98 8.55
C LEU A 11 -19.94 -7.47 8.31
N SER A 12 -19.78 -6.16 8.10
CA SER A 12 -18.47 -5.54 7.95
C SER A 12 -17.59 -5.73 9.19
N VAL A 13 -18.15 -5.59 10.39
CA VAL A 13 -17.45 -5.87 11.64
C VAL A 13 -17.07 -7.35 11.74
N GLY A 14 -17.98 -8.26 11.41
CA GLY A 14 -17.70 -9.70 11.37
C GLY A 14 -16.53 -10.04 10.45
N LEU A 15 -16.47 -9.43 9.26
CA LEU A 15 -15.37 -9.60 8.30
C LEU A 15 -14.04 -9.03 8.82
N LEU A 16 -14.08 -7.86 9.46
CA LEU A 16 -12.90 -7.26 10.08
C LEU A 16 -12.35 -8.14 11.19
N LEU A 17 -13.21 -8.66 12.07
CA LEU A 17 -12.84 -9.57 13.14
C LEU A 17 -12.30 -10.90 12.59
N TRP A 18 -12.94 -11.46 11.57
CA TRP A 18 -12.48 -12.69 10.93
C TRP A 18 -11.08 -12.52 10.31
N LEU A 19 -10.86 -11.45 9.53
CA LEU A 19 -9.55 -11.20 8.93
C LEU A 19 -8.49 -10.86 9.99
N GLY A 20 -8.83 -10.01 10.95
CA GLY A 20 -7.93 -9.48 11.95
C GLY A 20 -7.60 -10.43 13.10
N LEU A 21 -8.47 -11.39 13.43
CA LEU A 21 -8.23 -12.35 14.51
C LEU A 21 -7.84 -13.72 13.99
N TYR A 22 -8.50 -14.22 12.94
CA TYR A 22 -8.33 -15.60 12.50
C TYR A 22 -7.27 -15.71 11.40
N VAL A 23 -7.50 -15.09 10.24
CA VAL A 23 -6.65 -15.27 9.04
C VAL A 23 -5.23 -14.77 9.30
N SER A 24 -5.10 -13.56 9.82
CA SER A 24 -3.80 -12.93 10.03
C SER A 24 -3.01 -13.54 11.19
N SER A 25 -3.67 -14.12 12.21
CA SER A 25 -2.99 -14.82 13.31
C SER A 25 -2.55 -16.23 12.89
N ALA A 26 -3.38 -16.95 12.14
CA ALA A 26 -3.06 -18.30 11.68
C ALA A 26 -1.91 -18.31 10.66
N LEU A 27 -1.81 -17.30 9.81
CA LEU A 27 -0.81 -17.25 8.74
C LEU A 27 0.54 -16.64 9.14
N ARG A 28 0.66 -15.96 10.30
CA ARG A 28 1.88 -15.22 10.69
C ARG A 28 2.66 -15.82 11.86
N ASN A 29 2.37 -17.05 12.29
CA ASN A 29 3.00 -17.68 13.47
C ASN A 29 3.02 -16.76 14.72
N GLY A 30 1.97 -15.95 14.90
CA GLY A 30 1.86 -14.97 15.98
C GLY A 30 1.23 -13.64 15.53
N VAL A 31 0.94 -12.75 16.48
CA VAL A 31 0.49 -11.38 16.19
C VAL A 31 1.71 -10.49 16.03
N ASN A 32 1.92 -10.02 14.79
CA ASN A 32 2.96 -9.05 14.46
C ASN A 32 2.32 -7.81 13.84
N ILE A 33 1.66 -7.00 14.68
CA ILE A 33 0.99 -5.77 14.24
C ILE A 33 1.93 -4.56 14.35
N ILE A 34 2.80 -4.54 15.36
CA ILE A 34 3.83 -3.53 15.56
C ILE A 34 5.04 -3.89 14.70
N SER A 35 4.92 -3.67 13.38
CA SER A 35 5.95 -3.97 12.39
C SER A 35 5.98 -2.94 11.27
N SER A 36 7.12 -2.82 10.59
CA SER A 36 7.32 -1.84 9.50
C SER A 36 6.86 -0.44 9.96
N ASP A 37 6.12 0.30 9.13
CA ASP A 37 5.66 1.65 9.47
C ASP A 37 4.90 1.76 10.80
N SER A 38 4.09 0.75 11.15
CA SER A 38 3.34 0.76 12.41
C SER A 38 4.29 0.81 13.61
N ALA A 39 5.42 0.09 13.56
CA ALA A 39 6.44 0.14 14.60
C ALA A 39 7.05 1.54 14.74
N GLY A 40 7.31 2.23 13.62
CA GLY A 40 7.85 3.60 13.65
C GLY A 40 6.89 4.61 14.29
N TYR A 41 5.58 4.50 14.00
CA TYR A 41 4.56 5.33 14.64
C TYR A 41 4.40 5.01 16.13
N TYR A 42 4.52 3.73 16.50
CA TYR A 42 4.35 3.23 17.86
C TYR A 42 5.52 3.57 18.79
N LEU A 43 6.74 3.74 18.23
CA LEU A 43 8.02 3.85 18.96
C LEU A 43 8.05 4.92 20.07
N TYR A 44 7.26 5.98 19.95
CA TYR A 44 7.07 6.98 21.00
C TYR A 44 6.63 6.38 22.34
N LEU A 45 5.75 5.37 22.33
CA LEU A 45 5.14 4.80 23.54
C LEU A 45 6.16 4.07 24.42
N PRO A 46 6.87 3.03 23.95
CA PRO A 46 7.87 2.35 24.76
C PRO A 46 9.04 3.29 25.13
N ALA A 47 9.45 4.19 24.23
CA ALA A 47 10.52 5.14 24.50
C ALA A 47 10.20 6.07 25.69
N ILE A 48 8.94 6.51 25.82
CA ILE A 48 8.48 7.41 26.91
C ILE A 48 8.12 6.64 28.18
N PHE A 49 7.40 5.52 28.08
CA PHE A 49 6.75 4.90 29.24
C PHE A 49 7.48 3.67 29.79
N VAL A 50 8.47 3.15 29.08
CA VAL A 50 9.19 1.92 29.49
C VAL A 50 10.68 2.16 29.63
N TYR A 51 11.29 2.82 28.64
CA TYR A 51 12.74 2.94 28.55
C TYR A 51 13.29 4.31 28.98
N ASP A 52 12.43 5.32 29.16
CA ASP A 52 12.82 6.70 29.46
C ASP A 52 13.91 7.25 28.50
N ASP A 53 13.91 6.79 27.24
CA ASP A 53 14.95 7.05 26.25
C ASP A 53 14.33 7.39 24.89
N LEU A 54 13.93 8.65 24.74
CA LEU A 54 13.34 9.18 23.50
C LEU A 54 14.38 9.88 22.59
N GLN A 55 15.63 10.06 23.07
CA GLN A 55 16.70 10.76 22.35
C GLN A 55 17.73 9.80 21.74
N GLN A 56 18.16 8.78 22.48
CA GLN A 56 19.24 7.88 22.05
C GLN A 56 18.69 6.56 21.49
N LEU A 57 17.51 6.13 21.97
CA LEU A 57 16.80 4.94 21.52
C LEU A 57 17.70 3.68 21.54
N GLN A 58 18.51 3.52 22.58
CA GLN A 58 19.52 2.45 22.72
C GLN A 58 18.89 1.06 22.84
N PHE A 59 17.65 0.99 23.34
CA PHE A 59 16.90 -0.25 23.49
C PHE A 59 16.51 -0.92 22.16
N ARG A 60 16.57 -0.19 21.03
CA ARG A 60 16.09 -0.67 19.72
C ARG A 60 16.83 -1.92 19.25
N GLU A 61 18.16 -1.95 19.34
CA GLU A 61 18.96 -3.08 18.86
C GLU A 61 18.61 -4.38 19.61
N ALA A 62 18.53 -4.30 20.94
CA ALA A 62 18.12 -5.44 21.77
C ALA A 62 16.68 -5.89 21.45
N THR A 63 15.77 -4.94 21.18
CA THR A 63 14.38 -5.23 20.81
C THR A 63 14.28 -5.93 19.46
N ILE A 64 15.01 -5.45 18.45
CA ILE A 64 15.10 -6.06 17.12
C ILE A 64 15.67 -7.48 17.24
N ALA A 65 16.74 -7.66 18.02
CA ALA A 65 17.36 -8.97 18.22
C ALA A 65 16.41 -9.96 18.91
N LYS A 66 15.62 -9.50 19.88
CA LYS A 66 14.70 -10.35 20.66
C LYS A 66 13.44 -10.72 19.90
N TYR A 67 12.86 -9.79 19.15
CA TYR A 67 11.54 -9.95 18.54
C TYR A 67 11.53 -10.01 17.01
N HIS A 68 12.68 -9.78 16.37
CA HIS A 68 12.83 -9.76 14.92
C HIS A 68 11.89 -8.76 14.20
N TYR A 69 11.56 -7.65 14.87
CA TYR A 69 10.75 -6.59 14.25
C TYR A 69 11.60 -5.82 13.24
N ALA A 70 11.34 -6.05 11.95
CA ALA A 70 11.99 -5.34 10.86
C ALA A 70 11.63 -3.84 10.87
N GLY A 71 12.61 -2.98 10.57
CA GLY A 71 12.42 -1.55 10.28
C GLY A 71 12.66 -0.58 11.43
N LEU A 72 12.78 -1.02 12.70
CA LEU A 72 12.96 -0.12 13.86
C LEU A 72 14.18 0.82 13.75
N ASN A 73 15.25 0.40 13.07
CA ASN A 73 16.42 1.25 12.81
C ASN A 73 16.19 2.29 11.71
N GLU A 74 15.30 2.00 10.75
CA GLU A 74 14.97 2.87 9.61
C GLU A 74 13.93 3.95 9.98
N HIS A 75 13.41 3.90 11.21
CA HIS A 75 12.34 4.79 11.68
C HIS A 75 12.82 5.92 12.60
N ALA A 76 14.14 6.09 12.76
CA ALA A 76 14.69 7.30 13.35
C ALA A 76 15.99 7.72 12.64
N THR A 77 16.16 9.02 12.48
CA THR A 77 17.32 9.64 11.83
C THR A 77 18.22 10.27 12.88
N LEU A 78 19.52 10.03 12.80
CA LEU A 78 20.49 10.69 13.67
C LEU A 78 20.67 12.15 13.22
N ASP A 79 20.43 13.09 14.12
CA ASP A 79 20.73 14.49 13.87
C ASP A 79 22.22 14.77 14.17
N PRO A 80 23.01 15.22 13.18
CA PRO A 80 24.46 15.35 13.34
C PRO A 80 24.88 16.49 14.27
N VAL A 81 23.98 17.45 14.55
CA VAL A 81 24.29 18.62 15.40
C VAL A 81 24.10 18.27 16.87
N SER A 82 22.97 17.66 17.22
CA SER A 82 22.65 17.28 18.59
C SER A 82 23.23 15.94 19.01
N GLY A 83 23.51 15.03 18.06
CA GLY A 83 23.88 13.65 18.34
C GLY A 83 22.72 12.79 18.84
N ASN A 84 21.48 13.29 18.75
CA ASN A 84 20.26 12.58 19.14
C ASN A 84 19.52 12.05 17.90
N TYR A 85 18.72 11.01 18.10
CA TYR A 85 17.81 10.50 17.09
C TYR A 85 16.49 11.27 17.07
N VAL A 86 15.96 11.49 15.86
CA VAL A 86 14.63 12.01 15.61
C VAL A 86 13.79 10.96 14.91
N LEU A 87 12.61 10.67 15.46
CA LEU A 87 11.65 9.73 14.92
C LEU A 87 11.12 10.24 13.57
N LYS A 88 11.11 9.36 12.57
CA LYS A 88 10.69 9.66 11.20
C LYS A 88 9.22 10.10 11.15
N TYR A 89 8.36 9.34 11.82
CA TYR A 89 6.93 9.56 11.83
C TYR A 89 6.49 10.44 12.99
N SER A 90 5.37 11.15 12.84
CA SER A 90 4.83 12.01 13.89
C SER A 90 4.04 11.22 14.95
N SER A 91 3.95 11.76 16.16
CA SER A 91 3.43 11.08 17.36
C SER A 91 1.91 10.88 17.42
N GLY A 92 1.17 11.31 16.40
CA GLY A 92 -0.29 11.31 16.46
C GLY A 92 -0.93 9.93 16.56
N LEU A 93 -0.35 8.91 15.92
CA LEU A 93 -0.85 7.54 16.08
C LEU A 93 -0.54 6.98 17.47
N ALA A 94 0.68 7.18 17.98
CA ALA A 94 1.04 6.80 19.34
C ALA A 94 0.06 7.39 20.38
N LEU A 95 -0.35 8.65 20.22
CA LEU A 95 -1.34 9.26 21.12
C LEU A 95 -2.69 8.55 21.10
N GLN A 96 -3.11 8.03 19.95
CA GLN A 96 -4.38 7.29 19.79
C GLN A 96 -4.27 5.85 20.32
N GLU A 97 -3.08 5.26 20.22
CA GLU A 97 -2.76 3.92 20.71
C GLU A 97 -2.47 3.87 22.21
N LEU A 98 -2.11 5.01 22.82
CA LEU A 98 -1.78 5.16 24.24
C LEU A 98 -2.74 4.43 25.21
N PRO A 99 -4.08 4.59 25.14
CA PRO A 99 -4.96 3.88 26.08
C PRO A 99 -4.84 2.35 25.99
N PHE A 100 -4.62 1.80 24.79
CA PHE A 100 -4.45 0.37 24.59
C PHE A 100 -3.06 -0.10 25.06
N PHE A 101 -2.04 0.72 24.83
CA PHE A 101 -0.69 0.51 25.36
C PHE A 101 -0.68 0.44 26.89
N LEU A 102 -1.34 1.37 27.58
CA LEU A 102 -1.38 1.40 29.04
C LEU A 102 -2.10 0.18 29.61
N VAL A 103 -3.19 -0.27 28.95
CA VAL A 103 -3.85 -1.52 29.33
C VAL A 103 -2.91 -2.71 29.15
N ALA A 104 -2.19 -2.79 28.01
CA ALA A 104 -1.21 -3.85 27.79
C ALA A 104 -0.10 -3.84 28.84
N HIS A 105 0.43 -2.66 29.17
CA HIS A 105 1.48 -2.49 30.16
C HIS A 105 1.04 -2.97 31.54
N ALA A 106 -0.18 -2.60 31.96
CA ALA A 106 -0.73 -3.01 33.25
C ALA A 106 -0.99 -4.52 33.36
N VAL A 107 -1.24 -5.22 32.26
CA VAL A 107 -1.54 -6.67 32.28
C VAL A 107 -0.36 -7.55 31.87
N ALA A 108 0.74 -7.00 31.36
CA ALA A 108 1.85 -7.79 30.84
C ALA A 108 2.48 -8.69 31.90
N GLU A 109 2.93 -8.12 33.02
CA GLU A 109 3.51 -8.87 34.14
C GLU A 109 2.52 -9.85 34.79
N PRO A 110 1.25 -9.46 35.11
CA PRO A 110 0.25 -10.40 35.62
C PRO A 110 -0.01 -11.62 34.73
N LEU A 111 0.19 -11.47 33.41
CA LEU A 111 0.05 -12.56 32.44
C LEU A 111 1.35 -13.35 32.20
N GLY A 112 2.43 -13.02 32.92
CA GLY A 112 3.74 -13.68 32.78
C GLY A 112 4.56 -13.23 31.57
N TYR A 113 4.22 -12.09 30.96
CA TYR A 113 4.97 -11.52 29.84
C TYR A 113 5.86 -10.36 30.30
N PRO A 114 6.99 -10.09 29.62
CA PRO A 114 7.80 -8.91 29.88
C PRO A 114 7.00 -7.62 29.64
N ALA A 115 7.04 -6.67 30.57
CA ALA A 115 6.46 -5.34 30.42
C ALA A 115 7.39 -4.39 29.61
N ASP A 116 7.88 -4.86 28.46
CA ASP A 116 8.89 -4.17 27.66
C ASP A 116 8.33 -3.31 26.52
N GLY A 117 7.02 -3.13 26.44
CA GLY A 117 6.37 -2.38 25.37
C GLY A 117 6.18 -3.17 24.06
N TYR A 118 6.64 -4.41 23.97
CA TYR A 118 6.72 -5.14 22.70
C TYR A 118 6.23 -6.59 22.75
N SER A 119 6.12 -7.16 23.95
CA SER A 119 5.61 -8.51 24.18
C SER A 119 4.14 -8.70 23.71
N GLN A 120 3.66 -9.95 23.71
CA GLN A 120 2.35 -10.33 23.16
C GLN A 120 1.16 -9.50 23.66
N PRO A 121 1.04 -9.10 24.95
CA PRO A 121 -0.03 -8.23 25.42
C PRO A 121 -0.13 -6.91 24.66
N TYR A 122 1.00 -6.30 24.29
CA TYR A 122 1.02 -5.05 23.51
C TYR A 122 0.53 -5.27 22.09
N GLN A 123 1.00 -6.32 21.42
CA GLN A 123 0.56 -6.69 20.07
C GLN A 123 -0.97 -6.89 20.02
N TRP A 124 -1.52 -7.60 21.01
CA TRP A 124 -2.96 -7.84 21.09
C TRP A 124 -3.76 -6.59 21.42
N ALA A 125 -3.30 -5.76 22.36
CA ALA A 125 -4.03 -4.55 22.73
C ALA A 125 -4.13 -3.56 21.56
N ILE A 126 -3.03 -3.36 20.81
CA ILE A 126 -3.01 -2.50 19.61
C ILE A 126 -3.88 -3.09 18.50
N ARG A 127 -3.85 -4.41 18.29
CA ARG A 127 -4.75 -5.10 17.36
C ARG A 127 -6.22 -4.92 17.72
N LEU A 128 -6.59 -5.13 18.98
CA LEU A 128 -7.98 -4.94 19.42
C LEU A 128 -8.41 -3.48 19.35
N GLY A 129 -7.50 -2.55 19.67
CA GLY A 129 -7.75 -1.11 19.55
C GLY A 129 -8.02 -0.68 18.11
N SER A 130 -7.22 -1.14 17.16
CA SER A 130 -7.44 -0.87 15.74
C SER A 130 -8.75 -1.48 15.21
N LEU A 131 -9.10 -2.71 15.59
CA LEU A 131 -10.38 -3.33 15.22
C LEU A 131 -11.58 -2.58 15.81
N LEU A 132 -11.48 -2.12 17.06
CA LEU A 132 -12.49 -1.28 17.69
C LEU A 132 -12.64 0.06 16.96
N ALA A 133 -11.51 0.70 16.61
CA ALA A 133 -11.49 1.93 15.83
C ALA A 133 -12.15 1.73 14.46
N ALA A 134 -11.89 0.62 13.76
CA ALA A 134 -12.51 0.31 12.47
C ALA A 134 -14.04 0.14 12.60
N ALA A 135 -14.49 -0.64 13.58
CA ALA A 135 -15.91 -0.86 13.85
C ALA A 135 -16.64 0.44 14.16
N LEU A 136 -16.06 1.29 15.03
CA LEU A 136 -16.60 2.60 15.37
C LEU A 136 -16.61 3.53 14.16
N SER A 137 -15.54 3.54 13.36
CA SER A 137 -15.43 4.41 12.18
C SER A 137 -16.51 4.10 11.15
N LEU A 138 -16.76 2.82 10.85
CA LEU A 138 -17.86 2.42 9.96
C LEU A 138 -19.23 2.81 10.53
N TRP A 139 -19.40 2.76 11.85
CA TRP A 139 -20.63 3.23 12.50
C TRP A 139 -20.81 4.75 12.36
N LEU A 140 -19.73 5.53 12.50
CA LEU A 140 -19.76 6.97 12.31
C LEU A 140 -20.04 7.35 10.85
N VAL A 141 -19.47 6.63 9.88
CA VAL A 141 -19.82 6.78 8.46
C VAL A 141 -21.29 6.45 8.22
N ARG A 142 -21.80 5.34 8.78
CA ARG A 142 -23.23 5.01 8.75
C ARG A 142 -24.09 6.16 9.27
N ARG A 143 -23.71 6.74 10.42
CA ARG A 143 -24.41 7.88 11.03
C ARG A 143 -24.35 9.13 10.17
N ALA A 144 -23.27 9.35 9.42
CA ALA A 144 -23.15 10.46 8.48
C ALA A 144 -24.01 10.26 7.23
N LEU A 145 -24.12 9.04 6.71
CA LEU A 145 -24.85 8.77 5.45
C LEU A 145 -26.35 8.58 5.65
N LEU A 146 -26.76 7.87 6.71
CA LEU A 146 -28.14 7.41 6.89
C LEU A 146 -29.20 8.52 6.82
N PRO A 147 -29.05 9.68 7.51
CA PRO A 147 -30.06 10.74 7.45
C PRO A 147 -30.15 11.43 6.09
N ARG A 148 -29.18 11.21 5.20
CA ARG A 148 -29.03 11.93 3.93
C ARG A 148 -29.44 11.10 2.73
N PHE A 149 -29.16 9.79 2.79
CA PHE A 149 -29.35 8.89 1.66
C PHE A 149 -30.28 7.71 1.98
N GLY A 150 -30.65 7.49 3.24
CA GLY A 150 -31.51 6.40 3.65
C GLY A 150 -30.77 5.06 3.83
N GLU A 151 -31.55 4.02 4.14
CA GLU A 151 -31.03 2.73 4.63
C GLU A 151 -30.20 1.98 3.57
N TRP A 152 -30.76 1.73 2.39
CA TRP A 152 -30.11 0.91 1.35
C TRP A 152 -28.85 1.56 0.76
N PRO A 153 -28.83 2.85 0.37
CA PRO A 153 -27.60 3.47 -0.12
C PRO A 153 -26.48 3.46 0.91
N THR A 154 -26.82 3.67 2.19
CA THR A 154 -25.86 3.58 3.29
C THR A 154 -25.34 2.15 3.46
N ALA A 155 -26.21 1.15 3.46
CA ALA A 155 -25.83 -0.26 3.59
C ALA A 155 -24.87 -0.69 2.47
N LEU A 156 -25.22 -0.37 1.22
CA LEU A 156 -24.41 -0.71 0.05
C LEU A 156 -23.08 0.06 0.04
N ALA A 157 -23.06 1.33 0.44
CA ALA A 157 -21.81 2.09 0.54
C ALA A 157 -20.84 1.46 1.55
N LEU A 158 -21.32 1.04 2.73
CA LEU A 158 -20.47 0.35 3.72
C LEU A 158 -19.92 -0.97 3.19
N LEU A 159 -20.76 -1.78 2.54
CA LEU A 159 -20.33 -3.05 1.95
C LEU A 159 -19.32 -2.84 0.81
N ILE A 160 -19.54 -1.87 -0.07
CA ILE A 160 -18.60 -1.54 -1.16
C ILE A 160 -17.28 -1.04 -0.61
N LEU A 161 -17.28 -0.18 0.42
CA LEU A 161 -16.03 0.25 1.03
C LEU A 161 -15.25 -0.93 1.60
N VAL A 162 -15.92 -1.82 2.33
CA VAL A 162 -15.24 -2.94 3.01
C VAL A 162 -14.82 -4.03 2.03
N LEU A 163 -15.71 -4.48 1.15
CA LEU A 163 -15.43 -5.61 0.25
C LEU A 163 -14.86 -5.19 -1.10
N GLY A 164 -15.25 -4.02 -1.60
CA GLY A 164 -14.93 -3.54 -2.95
C GLY A 164 -13.69 -2.66 -3.04
N THR A 165 -12.98 -2.45 -1.93
CA THR A 165 -11.76 -1.64 -1.88
C THR A 165 -10.69 -2.31 -1.02
N ASN A 166 -9.52 -1.70 -0.95
CA ASN A 166 -8.43 -2.11 -0.06
C ASN A 166 -8.68 -1.79 1.44
N TYR A 167 -9.81 -1.18 1.83
CA TYR A 167 -10.11 -0.82 3.22
C TYR A 167 -10.05 -2.02 4.20
N LEU A 168 -10.58 -3.18 3.80
CA LEU A 168 -10.58 -4.37 4.64
C LEU A 168 -9.15 -4.86 4.94
N ASN A 169 -8.25 -4.80 3.96
CA ASN A 169 -6.83 -5.09 4.18
C ASN A 169 -6.21 -4.13 5.20
N TYR A 170 -6.43 -2.82 5.07
CA TYR A 170 -5.80 -1.81 5.95
C TYR A 170 -6.48 -1.63 7.32
N SER A 171 -7.66 -2.21 7.52
CA SER A 171 -8.38 -2.11 8.78
C SER A 171 -8.40 -3.44 9.55
N GLY A 172 -8.52 -4.57 8.84
CA GLY A 172 -8.50 -5.91 9.43
C GLY A 172 -7.12 -6.57 9.38
N GLY A 173 -6.45 -6.57 8.23
CA GLY A 173 -5.15 -7.23 8.06
C GLY A 173 -3.97 -6.43 8.61
N GLN A 174 -3.92 -5.13 8.29
CA GLN A 174 -2.83 -4.20 8.61
C GLN A 174 -3.35 -3.02 9.47
N GLY A 175 -4.23 -3.32 10.43
CA GLY A 175 -4.94 -2.31 11.25
C GLY A 175 -4.06 -1.40 12.11
N GLY A 176 -2.79 -1.73 12.32
CA GLY A 176 -1.81 -0.92 13.06
C GLY A 176 -1.29 0.30 12.30
N MET A 177 -1.71 0.50 11.05
CA MET A 177 -1.36 1.70 10.28
C MET A 177 -2.32 2.87 10.57
N THR A 178 -1.87 4.10 10.28
CA THR A 178 -2.61 5.35 10.49
C THR A 178 -3.96 5.43 9.74
N HIS A 179 -4.09 4.73 8.61
CA HIS A 179 -5.21 4.91 7.68
C HIS A 179 -6.59 4.63 8.29
N ASN A 180 -6.70 3.58 9.11
CA ASN A 180 -7.95 3.20 9.75
C ASN A 180 -8.40 4.26 10.77
N TRP A 181 -7.46 4.76 11.57
CA TRP A 181 -7.71 5.83 12.53
C TRP A 181 -8.11 7.14 11.86
N LEU A 182 -7.39 7.53 10.80
CA LEU A 182 -7.69 8.74 10.03
C LEU A 182 -9.06 8.64 9.35
N PHE A 183 -9.43 7.48 8.80
CA PHE A 183 -10.77 7.24 8.26
C PHE A 183 -11.87 7.55 9.30
N GLY A 184 -11.66 7.15 10.56
CA GLY A 184 -12.53 7.51 11.69
C GLY A 184 -12.61 9.00 11.96
N TRP A 185 -11.46 9.69 11.99
CA TRP A 185 -11.43 11.14 12.20
C TRP A 185 -12.06 11.94 11.07
N TYR A 186 -11.93 11.51 9.81
CA TYR A 186 -12.70 12.07 8.71
C TYR A 186 -14.21 11.91 8.95
N ALA A 187 -14.67 10.75 9.43
CA ALA A 187 -16.07 10.54 9.76
C ALA A 187 -16.55 11.45 10.91
N VAL A 188 -15.73 11.64 11.95
CA VAL A 188 -16.00 12.61 13.04
C VAL A 188 -16.11 14.03 12.49
N LEU A 189 -15.16 14.47 11.68
CA LEU A 189 -15.15 15.80 11.08
C LEU A 189 -16.39 16.05 10.21
N LEU A 190 -16.80 15.05 9.42
CA LEU A 190 -18.00 15.10 8.57
C LEU A 190 -19.32 15.06 9.36
N LEU A 191 -19.31 14.63 10.62
CA LEU A 191 -20.45 14.75 11.54
C LEU A 191 -20.48 16.12 12.25
N LEU A 192 -19.31 16.60 12.69
CA LEU A 192 -19.18 17.87 13.39
C LEU A 192 -19.42 19.07 12.48
N THR A 193 -18.90 19.06 11.27
CA THR A 193 -18.96 20.18 10.31
C THR A 193 -20.40 20.65 10.05
N PRO A 194 -21.32 19.82 9.50
CA PRO A 194 -22.70 20.25 9.28
C PRO A 194 -23.41 20.62 10.58
N SER A 195 -23.09 19.94 11.69
CA SER A 195 -23.67 20.23 13.00
C SER A 195 -23.25 21.62 13.52
N PHE A 196 -22.00 22.03 13.29
CA PHE A 196 -21.47 23.33 13.68
C PHE A 196 -22.16 24.45 12.90
N TYR A 197 -22.26 24.31 11.58
CA TYR A 197 -22.94 25.32 10.76
C TYR A 197 -24.44 25.41 11.02
N ALA A 198 -25.09 24.32 11.42
CA ALA A 198 -26.50 24.35 11.82
C ALA A 198 -26.69 25.05 13.19
N ARG A 199 -25.82 24.77 14.17
CA ARG A 199 -25.87 25.38 15.51
C ARG A 199 -24.46 25.53 16.07
N PRO A 200 -23.82 26.71 15.93
CA PRO A 200 -22.45 26.93 16.38
C PRO A 200 -22.37 26.88 17.91
N THR A 201 -21.49 26.03 18.44
CA THR A 201 -21.21 25.94 19.88
C THR A 201 -19.71 25.79 20.11
N LEU A 202 -19.23 26.19 21.28
CA LEU A 202 -17.82 26.03 21.66
C LEU A 202 -17.36 24.58 21.55
N GLY A 203 -18.13 23.62 22.08
CA GLY A 203 -17.78 22.20 22.02
C GLY A 203 -17.62 21.66 20.58
N LYS A 204 -18.43 22.13 19.63
CA LYS A 204 -18.29 21.74 18.21
C LYS A 204 -17.07 22.39 17.56
N ALA A 205 -16.79 23.65 17.90
CA ALA A 205 -15.61 24.34 17.39
C ALA A 205 -14.31 23.68 17.91
N LEU A 206 -14.22 23.44 19.21
CA LEU A 206 -13.12 22.69 19.83
C LEU A 206 -13.01 21.29 19.23
N GLY A 207 -14.14 20.60 19.02
CA GLY A 207 -14.15 19.29 18.38
C GLY A 207 -13.60 19.30 16.95
N ILE A 208 -13.97 20.29 16.13
CA ILE A 208 -13.41 20.45 14.77
C ILE A 208 -11.91 20.72 14.84
N GLY A 209 -11.50 21.66 15.68
CA GLY A 209 -10.10 22.03 15.88
C GLY A 209 -9.23 20.85 16.31
N ALA A 210 -9.64 20.16 17.38
CA ALA A 210 -8.96 18.98 17.89
C ALA A 210 -8.92 17.84 16.87
N THR A 211 -10.01 17.64 16.10
CA THR A 211 -10.05 16.62 15.03
C THR A 211 -9.05 16.92 13.92
N VAL A 212 -9.01 18.15 13.40
CA VAL A 212 -8.01 18.55 12.39
C VAL A 212 -6.59 18.48 12.97
N GLY A 213 -6.42 18.86 14.24
CA GLY A 213 -5.17 18.78 14.97
C GLY A 213 -4.64 17.34 15.06
N ILE A 214 -5.46 16.38 15.51
CA ILE A 214 -5.03 14.97 15.63
C ILE A 214 -4.78 14.34 14.27
N MET A 215 -5.57 14.70 13.24
CA MET A 215 -5.32 14.24 11.87
C MET A 215 -3.96 14.73 11.37
N THR A 216 -3.67 16.03 11.54
CA THR A 216 -2.38 16.64 11.17
C THR A 216 -1.21 16.05 11.97
N LEU A 217 -1.39 15.84 13.27
CA LEU A 217 -0.40 15.21 14.14
C LEU A 217 -0.13 13.75 13.75
N THR A 218 -1.14 13.04 13.24
CA THR A 218 -0.99 11.65 12.78
C THR A 218 -0.24 11.59 11.45
N ARG A 219 -0.59 12.47 10.52
CA ARG A 219 0.08 12.64 9.23
C ARG A 219 -0.03 14.12 8.82
N PRO A 220 1.10 14.85 8.66
CA PRO A 220 1.07 16.29 8.37
C PRO A 220 0.25 16.66 7.13
N THR A 221 0.20 15.79 6.12
CA THR A 221 -0.60 15.97 4.89
C THR A 221 -2.11 16.06 5.16
N GLU A 222 -2.60 15.55 6.29
CA GLU A 222 -4.02 15.57 6.63
C GLU A 222 -4.53 16.93 7.09
N ILE A 223 -3.67 17.94 7.21
CA ILE A 223 -4.12 19.32 7.40
C ILE A 223 -5.09 19.75 6.28
N LEU A 224 -5.00 19.14 5.09
CA LEU A 224 -5.97 19.32 4.00
C LEU A 224 -7.42 19.04 4.40
N ALA A 225 -7.66 18.24 5.44
CA ALA A 225 -9.00 18.00 5.97
C ALA A 225 -9.69 19.29 6.45
N VAL A 226 -8.93 20.34 6.79
CA VAL A 226 -9.46 21.67 7.16
C VAL A 226 -10.32 22.29 6.06
N LEU A 227 -10.11 21.89 4.79
CA LEU A 227 -10.91 22.35 3.66
C LEU A 227 -12.38 21.92 3.78
N LEU A 228 -12.65 20.77 4.41
CA LEU A 228 -14.02 20.26 4.57
C LEU A 228 -14.90 21.22 5.38
N PRO A 229 -14.53 21.67 6.61
CA PRO A 229 -15.29 22.67 7.33
C PRO A 229 -15.18 24.08 6.72
N LEU A 230 -14.04 24.49 6.16
CA LEU A 230 -13.90 25.85 5.62
C LEU A 230 -14.78 26.09 4.40
N LEU A 231 -14.86 25.10 3.50
CA LEU A 231 -15.63 25.19 2.26
C LEU A 231 -17.08 24.70 2.43
N TRP A 232 -17.49 24.26 3.63
CA TRP A 232 -18.82 23.68 3.83
C TRP A 232 -19.94 24.64 3.39
N GLY A 233 -20.85 24.15 2.56
CA GLY A 233 -21.93 24.96 2.03
C GLY A 233 -21.52 25.94 0.94
N LEU A 234 -20.29 25.90 0.42
CA LEU A 234 -19.78 26.87 -0.56
C LEU A 234 -20.74 27.02 -1.75
N GLU A 235 -21.15 28.25 -2.00
CA GLU A 235 -21.82 28.67 -3.23
C GLU A 235 -20.99 29.76 -3.91
N LEU A 236 -20.84 29.65 -5.24
CA LEU A 236 -20.11 30.62 -6.06
C LEU A 236 -20.96 31.87 -6.31
N SER A 237 -21.36 32.57 -5.25
CA SER A 237 -22.13 33.80 -5.32
C SER A 237 -21.55 34.86 -4.37
N ARG A 238 -21.56 36.12 -4.80
CA ARG A 238 -21.08 37.25 -3.96
C ARG A 238 -21.85 37.34 -2.65
N ALA A 239 -23.16 37.09 -2.69
CA ALA A 239 -24.03 37.10 -1.51
C ALA A 239 -23.61 36.03 -0.49
N PHE A 240 -23.31 34.81 -0.93
CA PHE A 240 -22.84 33.74 -0.06
C PHE A 240 -21.52 34.10 0.63
N VAL A 241 -20.54 34.63 -0.12
CA VAL A 241 -19.23 35.01 0.44
C VAL A 241 -19.39 36.07 1.53
N LEU A 242 -20.20 37.11 1.29
CA LEU A 242 -20.47 38.14 2.29
C LEU A 242 -21.17 37.57 3.54
N ALA A 243 -22.16 36.69 3.36
CA ALA A 243 -22.83 36.03 4.47
C ALA A 243 -21.88 35.13 5.27
N ARG A 244 -20.97 34.42 4.59
CA ARG A 244 -19.94 33.57 5.21
C ARG A 244 -18.95 34.39 6.04
N LEU A 245 -18.45 35.50 5.49
CA LEU A 245 -17.56 36.42 6.20
C LEU A 245 -18.26 37.05 7.42
N ALA A 246 -19.52 37.46 7.28
CA ALA A 246 -20.32 37.97 8.40
C ALA A 246 -20.52 36.90 9.49
N PHE A 247 -20.80 35.65 9.10
CA PHE A 247 -20.90 34.52 10.01
C PHE A 247 -19.57 34.29 10.76
N TRP A 248 -18.44 34.26 10.07
CA TRP A 248 -17.12 34.10 10.69
C TRP A 248 -16.77 35.25 11.62
N ARG A 249 -17.08 36.49 11.25
CA ARG A 249 -16.90 37.66 12.13
C ARG A 249 -17.74 37.55 13.39
N ARG A 250 -19.01 37.14 13.26
CA ARG A 250 -19.92 36.92 14.41
C ARG A 250 -19.42 35.80 15.33
N HIS A 251 -18.79 34.78 14.79
CA HIS A 251 -18.32 33.60 15.51
C HIS A 251 -16.79 33.53 15.64
N LEU A 252 -16.10 34.66 15.59
CA LEU A 252 -14.63 34.71 15.59
C LEU A 252 -14.04 34.00 16.80
N GLY A 253 -14.63 34.18 18.00
CA GLY A 253 -14.18 33.48 19.20
C GLY A 253 -14.27 31.95 19.09
N LEU A 254 -15.26 31.42 18.36
CA LEU A 254 -15.37 29.98 18.10
C LEU A 254 -14.30 29.51 17.11
N LEU A 255 -13.99 30.32 16.09
CA LEU A 255 -12.92 30.01 15.13
C LEU A 255 -11.55 30.03 15.82
N CYS A 256 -11.29 31.01 16.68
CA CYS A 256 -10.08 31.07 17.49
C CYS A 256 -9.99 29.87 18.45
N ALA A 257 -11.10 29.46 19.07
CA ALA A 257 -11.12 28.26 19.92
C ALA A 257 -10.81 26.98 19.12
N ALA A 258 -11.34 26.84 17.91
CA ALA A 258 -10.99 25.73 17.02
C ALA A 258 -9.51 25.75 16.63
N LEU A 259 -8.97 26.92 16.25
CA LEU A 259 -7.57 27.08 15.91
C LEU A 259 -6.66 26.72 17.11
N LEU A 260 -6.99 27.22 18.30
CA LEU A 260 -6.22 26.97 19.52
C LEU A 260 -6.25 25.48 19.90
N ALA A 261 -7.41 24.82 19.79
CA ALA A 261 -7.52 23.38 20.04
C ALA A 261 -6.67 22.55 19.07
N GLY A 262 -6.71 22.90 17.78
CA GLY A 262 -5.87 22.24 16.77
C GLY A 262 -4.38 22.49 17.00
N ALA A 263 -4.00 23.74 17.27
CA ALA A 263 -2.62 24.13 17.57
C ALA A 263 -2.10 23.43 18.83
N LEU A 264 -2.92 23.28 19.88
CA LEU A 264 -2.53 22.56 21.09
C LEU A 264 -2.20 21.09 20.79
N VAL A 265 -3.02 20.40 19.99
CA VAL A 265 -2.72 19.01 19.59
C VAL A 265 -1.46 18.93 18.74
N VAL A 266 -1.31 19.79 17.72
CA VAL A 266 -0.11 19.79 16.86
C VAL A 266 1.16 20.15 17.65
N SER A 267 1.03 20.97 18.69
CA SER A 267 2.17 21.38 19.53
C SER A 267 2.88 20.21 20.21
N ILE A 268 2.23 19.05 20.38
CA ILE A 268 2.85 17.82 20.88
C ILE A 268 4.09 17.44 20.04
N GLN A 269 4.01 17.55 18.71
CA GLN A 269 5.15 17.27 17.83
C GLN A 269 6.23 18.35 17.93
N LEU A 270 5.83 19.62 18.05
CA LEU A 270 6.76 20.75 18.14
C LEU A 270 7.58 20.68 19.44
N VAL A 271 6.93 20.36 20.56
CA VAL A 271 7.57 20.12 21.86
C VAL A 271 8.50 18.92 21.77
N TYR A 272 8.09 17.83 21.12
CA TYR A 272 8.96 16.67 20.90
C TYR A 272 10.24 17.06 20.14
N TRP A 273 10.15 17.77 19.02
CA TRP A 273 11.35 18.18 18.27
C TRP A 273 12.25 19.10 19.10
N HIS A 274 11.67 20.03 19.85
CA HIS A 274 12.44 20.92 20.71
C HIS A 274 13.13 20.14 21.84
N TYR A 275 12.46 19.16 22.42
CA TYR A 275 13.05 18.26 23.41
C TYR A 275 14.15 17.37 22.82
N ALA A 276 13.94 16.80 21.63
CA ALA A 276 14.86 15.86 21.01
C ALA A 276 16.15 16.54 20.54
N ILE A 277 16.05 17.70 19.89
CA ILE A 277 17.18 18.33 19.18
C ILE A 277 17.28 19.85 19.37
N GLY A 278 16.45 20.47 20.21
CA GLY A 278 16.47 21.91 20.46
C GLY A 278 15.82 22.78 19.37
N SER A 279 15.22 22.18 18.32
CA SER A 279 14.52 22.91 17.25
C SER A 279 13.01 22.71 17.31
N TRP A 280 12.25 23.79 17.09
CA TRP A 280 10.78 23.73 17.02
C TRP A 280 10.25 23.13 15.71
N LEU A 281 11.07 23.07 14.66
CA LEU A 281 10.70 22.51 13.36
C LEU A 281 11.84 21.65 12.82
N TYR A 282 11.51 20.45 12.35
CA TYR A 282 12.48 19.50 11.80
C TYR A 282 11.86 18.64 10.70
N TYR A 283 12.63 18.37 9.64
CA TYR A 283 12.20 17.50 8.55
C TYR A 283 12.74 16.09 8.74
N SER A 284 11.90 15.20 9.29
CA SER A 284 12.29 13.85 9.71
C SER A 284 12.27 12.78 8.61
N TYR A 285 11.94 13.15 7.37
CA TYR A 285 11.85 12.21 6.23
C TYR A 285 13.16 12.12 5.42
N GLY A 286 14.23 12.81 5.85
CA GLY A 286 15.53 12.77 5.20
C GLY A 286 15.47 13.33 3.78
N GLU A 287 15.90 12.52 2.80
CA GLU A 287 15.93 12.89 1.39
C GLU A 287 14.59 12.72 0.66
N GLU A 288 13.61 12.01 1.24
CA GLU A 288 12.30 11.86 0.61
C GLU A 288 11.58 13.21 0.53
N GLY A 289 10.88 13.50 -0.57
CA GLY A 289 10.18 14.78 -0.71
C GLY A 289 9.00 14.77 -1.68
N PHE A 290 8.65 15.97 -2.17
CA PHE A 290 7.54 16.18 -3.10
C PHE A 290 8.03 16.66 -4.48
N ASN A 291 7.61 15.93 -5.52
CA ASN A 291 7.73 16.28 -6.93
C ASN A 291 6.51 17.08 -7.41
N TRP A 292 6.38 18.32 -6.92
CA TRP A 292 5.21 19.18 -7.21
C TRP A 292 4.94 19.40 -8.70
N LEU A 293 5.98 19.54 -9.52
CA LEU A 293 5.84 19.84 -10.96
C LEU A 293 5.60 18.60 -11.83
N LYS A 294 5.89 17.40 -11.30
CA LYS A 294 5.74 16.12 -12.01
C LYS A 294 5.11 15.09 -11.07
N PRO A 295 3.87 15.32 -10.59
CA PRO A 295 3.20 14.37 -9.72
C PRO A 295 2.84 13.10 -10.49
N HIS A 296 2.95 11.96 -9.82
CA HIS A 296 2.64 10.63 -10.36
C HIS A 296 1.13 10.35 -10.40
N LEU A 297 0.32 11.28 -10.92
CA LEU A 297 -1.13 11.19 -10.88
C LEU A 297 -1.64 9.98 -11.68
N TRP A 298 -1.11 9.76 -12.89
CA TRP A 298 -1.55 8.66 -13.74
C TRP A 298 -1.14 7.31 -13.16
N GLU A 299 0.11 7.20 -12.71
CA GLU A 299 0.66 6.01 -12.08
C GLU A 299 -0.07 5.73 -10.75
N GLY A 300 -0.26 6.76 -9.93
CA GLY A 300 -0.98 6.70 -8.67
C GLY A 300 -2.41 6.18 -8.82
N ILE A 301 -3.10 6.54 -9.90
CA ILE A 301 -4.50 6.15 -10.12
C ILE A 301 -4.62 4.82 -10.88
N PHE A 302 -3.81 4.59 -11.91
CA PHE A 302 -4.02 3.52 -12.90
C PHE A 302 -2.87 2.53 -13.05
N SER A 303 -1.77 2.66 -12.29
CA SER A 303 -0.67 1.69 -12.38
C SER A 303 -1.08 0.30 -11.89
N PHE A 304 -0.54 -0.73 -12.55
CA PHE A 304 -0.65 -2.10 -12.06
C PHE A 304 0.21 -2.36 -10.83
N ARG A 305 1.23 -1.54 -10.53
CA ARG A 305 2.08 -1.73 -9.35
C ARG A 305 1.32 -1.50 -8.04
N SER A 306 0.54 -0.42 -7.98
CA SER A 306 -0.19 -0.02 -6.76
C SER A 306 -1.34 0.98 -7.04
N GLY A 307 -1.86 1.07 -8.26
CA GLY A 307 -2.81 2.11 -8.67
C GLY A 307 -4.13 2.11 -7.89
N TRP A 308 -4.69 3.28 -7.60
CA TRP A 308 -5.87 3.40 -6.77
C TRP A 308 -7.11 2.71 -7.37
N LEU A 309 -7.46 3.02 -8.62
CA LEU A 309 -8.69 2.53 -9.26
C LEU A 309 -8.53 1.13 -9.86
N ILE A 310 -7.31 0.67 -10.11
CA ILE A 310 -7.04 -0.73 -10.53
C ILE A 310 -7.38 -1.71 -9.40
N TYR A 311 -7.07 -1.34 -8.17
CA TYR A 311 -7.28 -2.18 -6.98
C TYR A 311 -8.54 -1.81 -6.19
N SER A 312 -9.28 -0.77 -6.60
CA SER A 312 -10.57 -0.37 -5.99
C SER A 312 -11.54 0.20 -7.05
N PRO A 313 -11.88 -0.56 -8.10
CA PRO A 313 -12.62 -0.06 -9.26
C PRO A 313 -14.02 0.46 -8.93
N LEU A 314 -14.66 -0.06 -7.87
CA LEU A 314 -15.99 0.41 -7.44
C LEU A 314 -15.98 1.86 -6.93
N LEU A 315 -14.81 2.45 -6.63
CA LEU A 315 -14.71 3.88 -6.30
C LEU A 315 -14.90 4.80 -7.51
N VAL A 316 -14.88 4.27 -8.74
CA VAL A 316 -15.38 5.01 -9.91
C VAL A 316 -16.84 5.44 -9.70
N THR A 317 -17.65 4.62 -9.02
CA THR A 317 -19.02 4.99 -8.64
C THR A 317 -19.06 6.20 -7.72
N ALA A 318 -18.08 6.35 -6.83
CA ALA A 318 -17.95 7.54 -5.99
C ALA A 318 -17.58 8.78 -6.83
N LEU A 319 -16.69 8.64 -7.82
CA LEU A 319 -16.32 9.74 -8.72
C LEU A 319 -17.52 10.23 -9.55
N VAL A 320 -18.29 9.31 -10.15
CA VAL A 320 -19.54 9.64 -10.85
C VAL A 320 -20.59 10.20 -9.88
N GLY A 321 -20.56 9.73 -8.63
CA GLY A 321 -21.45 10.13 -7.55
C GLY A 321 -21.42 11.59 -7.14
N PHE A 322 -20.38 12.34 -7.51
CA PHE A 322 -20.35 13.80 -7.34
C PHE A 322 -21.52 14.49 -8.08
N GLY A 323 -21.97 13.96 -9.22
CA GLY A 323 -23.12 14.49 -9.95
C GLY A 323 -24.43 14.43 -9.13
N PRO A 324 -24.87 13.24 -8.69
CA PRO A 324 -25.98 13.09 -7.75
C PRO A 324 -25.77 13.82 -6.42
N LEU A 325 -24.55 13.84 -5.86
CA LEU A 325 -24.24 14.53 -4.61
C LEU A 325 -24.55 16.02 -4.69
N ARG A 326 -24.20 16.68 -5.82
CA ARG A 326 -24.52 18.10 -6.04
C ARG A 326 -26.00 18.41 -5.91
N ARG A 327 -26.89 17.46 -6.24
CA ARG A 327 -28.34 17.65 -6.15
C ARG A 327 -28.90 17.26 -4.78
N GLN A 328 -28.41 16.15 -4.22
CA GLN A 328 -28.94 15.58 -2.97
C GLN A 328 -28.39 16.29 -1.72
N GLN A 329 -27.12 16.69 -1.74
CA GLN A 329 -26.41 17.36 -0.64
C GLN A 329 -25.47 18.45 -1.20
N PRO A 330 -26.01 19.54 -1.78
CA PRO A 330 -25.21 20.58 -2.43
C PRO A 330 -24.14 21.18 -1.52
N ALA A 331 -24.42 21.30 -0.22
CA ALA A 331 -23.49 21.84 0.77
C ALA A 331 -22.20 21.00 0.94
N ALA A 332 -22.25 19.71 0.62
CA ALA A 332 -21.11 18.79 0.71
C ALA A 332 -20.29 18.71 -0.58
N PHE A 333 -20.86 19.11 -1.73
CA PHE A 333 -20.25 18.90 -3.05
C PHE A 333 -18.88 19.55 -3.20
N TRP A 334 -18.80 20.88 -3.06
CA TRP A 334 -17.55 21.62 -3.25
C TRP A 334 -16.47 21.27 -2.22
N PRO A 335 -16.76 21.20 -0.90
CA PRO A 335 -15.75 20.79 0.08
C PRO A 335 -15.11 19.45 -0.27
N MET A 336 -15.92 18.46 -0.62
CA MET A 336 -15.46 17.10 -0.89
C MET A 336 -14.72 17.01 -2.22
N LEU A 337 -15.17 17.73 -3.25
CA LEU A 337 -14.52 17.74 -4.56
C LEU A 337 -13.16 18.44 -4.49
N VAL A 338 -13.10 19.62 -3.88
CA VAL A 338 -11.85 20.38 -3.72
C VAL A 338 -10.87 19.61 -2.83
N TYR A 339 -11.35 19.07 -1.71
CA TYR A 339 -10.54 18.18 -0.86
C TYR A 339 -9.99 17.00 -1.67
N LEU A 340 -10.82 16.27 -2.42
CA LEU A 340 -10.38 15.10 -3.17
C LEU A 340 -9.31 15.46 -4.21
N LEU A 341 -9.51 16.53 -4.98
CA LEU A 341 -8.56 16.94 -6.01
C LEU A 341 -7.21 17.34 -5.42
N LEU A 342 -7.22 18.13 -4.33
CA LEU A 342 -6.00 18.54 -3.65
C LEU A 342 -5.34 17.37 -2.92
N PHE A 343 -6.12 16.49 -2.31
CA PHE A 343 -5.61 15.30 -1.63
C PHE A 343 -4.94 14.35 -2.62
N LEU A 344 -5.54 14.10 -3.78
CA LEU A 344 -4.93 13.32 -4.88
C LEU A 344 -3.62 13.96 -5.35
N TYR A 345 -3.63 15.28 -5.56
CA TYR A 345 -2.45 16.01 -6.01
C TYR A 345 -1.30 15.91 -5.00
N VAL A 346 -1.54 16.21 -3.72
CA VAL A 346 -0.51 16.16 -2.68
C VAL A 346 -0.03 14.72 -2.46
N THR A 347 -0.95 13.74 -2.43
CA THR A 347 -0.61 12.32 -2.26
C THR A 347 0.31 11.84 -3.38
N PHE A 348 -0.03 12.12 -4.64
CA PHE A 348 0.77 11.65 -5.77
C PHE A 348 1.90 12.59 -6.19
N ALA A 349 2.03 13.75 -5.56
CA ALA A 349 3.24 14.56 -5.62
C ALA A 349 4.37 13.98 -4.74
N TRP A 350 4.06 13.10 -3.78
CA TRP A 350 5.12 12.43 -2.99
C TRP A 350 6.00 11.55 -3.88
N GLU A 351 7.31 11.66 -3.71
CA GLU A 351 8.31 10.94 -4.54
C GLU A 351 8.09 9.42 -4.50
N GLN A 352 7.92 8.87 -3.29
CA GLN A 352 7.59 7.45 -3.07
C GLN A 352 6.08 7.21 -3.25
N TRP A 353 5.52 7.50 -4.43
CA TRP A 353 4.07 7.41 -4.71
C TRP A 353 3.48 5.99 -4.59
N THR A 354 4.32 4.95 -4.57
CA THR A 354 3.92 3.56 -4.31
C THR A 354 3.68 3.28 -2.83
N TYR A 355 4.06 4.21 -1.95
CA TYR A 355 3.95 4.12 -0.50
C TYR A 355 4.43 2.78 0.06
N GLY A 356 5.63 2.35 -0.34
CA GLY A 356 6.28 1.15 0.22
C GLY A 356 5.77 -0.19 -0.33
N GLY A 357 5.06 -0.19 -1.47
CA GLY A 357 4.56 -1.42 -2.10
C GLY A 357 3.38 -1.99 -1.32
N ALA A 358 2.17 -1.59 -1.70
CA ALA A 358 0.96 -1.87 -0.93
C ALA A 358 -0.17 -2.42 -1.83
N LEU A 359 -1.21 -3.00 -1.23
CA LEU A 359 -2.44 -3.36 -1.96
C LEU A 359 -3.17 -2.09 -2.41
N GLY A 360 -2.99 -1.71 -3.67
CA GLY A 360 -3.50 -0.44 -4.20
C GLY A 360 -2.88 0.76 -3.47
N GLN A 361 -3.57 1.90 -3.53
CA GLN A 361 -3.10 3.12 -2.86
C GLN A 361 -3.58 3.18 -1.40
N ARG A 362 -2.73 2.77 -0.47
CA ARG A 362 -3.04 2.81 0.97
C ARG A 362 -3.31 4.22 1.50
N ALA A 363 -2.60 5.22 0.97
CA ALA A 363 -2.77 6.61 1.38
C ALA A 363 -4.18 7.16 1.09
N MET A 364 -4.90 6.56 0.13
CA MET A 364 -6.27 6.96 -0.21
C MET A 364 -7.32 6.46 0.79
N VAL A 365 -7.03 5.43 1.59
CA VAL A 365 -8.00 4.73 2.44
C VAL A 365 -8.72 5.67 3.41
N GLN A 366 -8.00 6.61 4.02
CA GLN A 366 -8.59 7.61 4.92
C GLN A 366 -9.61 8.53 4.23
N SER A 367 -9.37 8.87 2.95
CA SER A 367 -10.28 9.69 2.15
C SER A 367 -11.61 8.98 1.83
N TYR A 368 -11.68 7.66 2.06
CA TYR A 368 -12.88 6.88 1.75
C TYR A 368 -14.08 7.30 2.60
N ALA A 369 -13.87 7.87 3.80
CA ALA A 369 -14.95 8.44 4.59
C ALA A 369 -15.59 9.66 3.88
N VAL A 370 -14.79 10.42 3.14
CA VAL A 370 -15.26 11.54 2.30
C VAL A 370 -15.95 11.00 1.05
N LEU A 371 -15.33 10.03 0.35
CA LEU A 371 -15.89 9.40 -0.86
C LEU A 371 -17.15 8.57 -0.60
N ALA A 372 -17.40 8.16 0.64
CA ALA A 372 -18.62 7.46 1.03
C ALA A 372 -19.89 8.27 0.72
N TRP A 373 -19.80 9.61 0.77
CA TRP A 373 -20.93 10.50 0.50
C TRP A 373 -21.34 10.52 -0.98
N PRO A 374 -20.46 10.83 -1.94
CA PRO A 374 -20.82 10.73 -3.35
C PRO A 374 -21.11 9.28 -3.76
N LEU A 375 -20.46 8.28 -3.18
CA LEU A 375 -20.83 6.87 -3.39
C LEU A 375 -22.28 6.59 -2.98
N ALA A 376 -22.69 6.98 -1.77
CA ALA A 376 -24.07 6.81 -1.31
C ALA A 376 -25.06 7.62 -2.17
N ALA A 377 -24.69 8.82 -2.60
CA ALA A 377 -25.51 9.62 -3.52
C ALA A 377 -25.72 8.93 -4.88
N ALA A 378 -24.67 8.32 -5.44
CA ALA A 378 -24.76 7.52 -6.67
C ALA A 378 -25.68 6.31 -6.48
N LEU A 379 -25.51 5.59 -5.38
CA LEU A 379 -26.31 4.40 -5.07
C LEU A 379 -27.79 4.75 -4.85
N ALA A 380 -28.08 5.86 -4.17
CA ALA A 380 -29.44 6.38 -4.04
C ALA A 380 -30.06 6.70 -5.40
N TRP A 381 -29.28 7.33 -6.29
CA TRP A 381 -29.71 7.64 -7.65
C TRP A 381 -29.94 6.38 -8.51
N LEU A 382 -29.09 5.37 -8.37
CA LEU A 382 -29.21 4.08 -9.07
C LEU A 382 -30.40 3.27 -8.58
N LEU A 383 -30.59 3.16 -7.26
CA LEU A 383 -31.69 2.40 -6.65
C LEU A 383 -33.07 2.96 -7.01
N ALA A 384 -33.18 4.26 -7.33
CA ALA A 384 -34.39 4.84 -7.88
C ALA A 384 -34.71 4.40 -9.33
N ARG A 385 -33.83 3.61 -9.97
CA ARG A 385 -33.91 3.18 -11.38
C ARG A 385 -33.69 1.65 -11.49
N PRO A 386 -34.73 0.82 -11.42
CA PRO A 386 -34.59 -0.63 -11.20
C PRO A 386 -33.73 -1.35 -12.24
N ARG A 387 -33.83 -0.99 -13.53
CA ARG A 387 -33.00 -1.58 -14.60
C ARG A 387 -31.51 -1.29 -14.40
N TRP A 388 -31.18 -0.04 -14.06
CA TRP A 388 -29.80 0.39 -13.80
C TRP A 388 -29.29 -0.16 -12.47
N ALA A 389 -30.15 -0.26 -11.45
CA ALA A 389 -29.82 -0.89 -10.18
C ALA A 389 -29.48 -2.38 -10.36
N ALA A 390 -30.26 -3.12 -11.16
CA ALA A 390 -29.99 -4.53 -11.44
C ALA A 390 -28.66 -4.72 -12.20
N ALA A 391 -28.43 -3.92 -13.26
CA ALA A 391 -27.17 -3.96 -14.01
C ALA A 391 -25.96 -3.60 -13.12
N TYR A 392 -26.08 -2.56 -12.31
CA TYR A 392 -25.04 -2.18 -11.35
C TYR A 392 -24.86 -3.23 -10.25
N GLY A 393 -25.91 -3.95 -9.86
CA GLY A 393 -25.84 -5.03 -8.88
C GLY A 393 -24.82 -6.10 -9.28
N VAL A 394 -24.79 -6.49 -10.57
CA VAL A 394 -23.78 -7.42 -11.10
C VAL A 394 -22.37 -6.85 -10.96
N VAL A 395 -22.18 -5.59 -11.36
CA VAL A 395 -20.88 -4.89 -11.25
C VAL A 395 -20.43 -4.80 -9.80
N ALA A 396 -21.34 -4.46 -8.88
CA ALA A 396 -21.05 -4.35 -7.45
C ALA A 396 -20.67 -5.71 -6.85
N VAL A 397 -21.37 -6.81 -7.20
CA VAL A 397 -21.03 -8.15 -6.72
C VAL A 397 -19.67 -8.59 -7.22
N VAL A 398 -19.40 -8.46 -8.53
CA VAL A 398 -18.09 -8.82 -9.12
C VAL A 398 -16.97 -7.95 -8.54
N GLY A 399 -17.21 -6.64 -8.39
CA GLY A 399 -16.24 -5.71 -7.81
C GLY A 399 -15.95 -5.96 -6.34
N CYS A 400 -16.97 -6.30 -5.54
CA CYS A 400 -16.80 -6.72 -4.14
C CYS A 400 -16.07 -8.06 -4.03
N TYR A 401 -16.35 -9.00 -4.93
CA TYR A 401 -15.60 -10.26 -4.97
C TYR A 401 -14.13 -10.02 -5.35
N TYR A 402 -13.86 -9.15 -6.33
CA TYR A 402 -12.51 -8.75 -6.72
C TYR A 402 -11.73 -8.08 -5.57
N GLY A 403 -12.33 -7.11 -4.88
CA GLY A 403 -11.68 -6.46 -3.73
C GLY A 403 -11.44 -7.42 -2.55
N PHE A 404 -12.37 -8.33 -2.30
CA PHE A 404 -12.20 -9.39 -1.30
C PHE A 404 -11.10 -10.38 -1.69
N TRP A 405 -11.10 -10.87 -2.93
CA TRP A 405 -10.05 -11.75 -3.46
C TRP A 405 -8.67 -11.09 -3.36
N LEU A 406 -8.53 -9.83 -3.76
CA LEU A 406 -7.31 -9.05 -3.60
C LEU A 406 -6.85 -8.96 -2.14
N THR A 407 -7.78 -8.76 -1.21
CA THR A 407 -7.49 -8.72 0.24
C THR A 407 -6.91 -10.04 0.72
N LEU A 408 -7.43 -11.18 0.25
CA LEU A 408 -6.88 -12.50 0.55
C LEU A 408 -5.50 -12.68 -0.08
N MET A 409 -5.32 -12.26 -1.33
CA MET A 409 -4.03 -12.33 -2.03
C MET A 409 -2.95 -11.45 -1.39
N ALA A 410 -3.34 -10.40 -0.65
CA ALA A 410 -2.43 -9.55 0.11
C ALA A 410 -2.02 -10.12 1.48
N GLN A 411 -2.66 -11.19 1.94
CA GLN A 411 -2.25 -11.87 3.19
C GLN A 411 -1.03 -12.76 2.95
N ALA A 412 -0.39 -13.20 4.03
CA ALA A 412 0.77 -14.09 3.94
C ALA A 412 0.42 -15.38 3.17
N GLY A 413 1.27 -15.77 2.23
CA GLY A 413 1.02 -16.90 1.33
C GLY A 413 0.15 -16.57 0.10
N GLY A 414 -0.40 -15.36 0.00
CA GLY A 414 -1.16 -14.91 -1.16
C GLY A 414 -0.30 -14.58 -2.39
N LEU A 415 -0.95 -14.41 -3.54
CA LEU A 415 -0.29 -14.20 -4.83
C LEU A 415 0.09 -12.74 -5.12
N LEU A 416 -0.32 -11.77 -4.28
CA LEU A 416 -0.04 -10.35 -4.51
C LEU A 416 1.43 -10.05 -4.21
N ALA A 417 2.18 -9.62 -5.22
CA ALA A 417 3.54 -9.12 -5.07
C ALA A 417 3.52 -7.59 -4.96
N ALA A 418 3.24 -7.07 -3.77
CA ALA A 418 3.02 -5.65 -3.53
C ALA A 418 4.21 -4.79 -4.03
N GLY A 419 3.93 -3.74 -4.81
CA GLY A 419 4.96 -2.87 -5.43
C GLY A 419 5.55 -3.38 -6.75
N ASP A 420 5.50 -4.68 -6.99
CA ASP A 420 6.10 -5.35 -8.15
C ASP A 420 5.08 -5.78 -9.22
N MET A 421 3.79 -5.68 -8.90
CA MET A 421 2.72 -6.14 -9.78
C MET A 421 2.81 -5.56 -11.20
N THR A 422 2.71 -6.43 -12.20
CA THR A 422 2.60 -6.06 -13.61
C THR A 422 1.21 -6.39 -14.14
N ARG A 423 0.88 -5.82 -15.31
CA ARG A 423 -0.36 -6.15 -16.03
C ARG A 423 -0.44 -7.66 -16.30
N SER A 424 0.61 -8.24 -16.89
CA SER A 424 0.64 -9.63 -17.31
C SER A 424 0.48 -10.58 -16.12
N TYR A 425 1.19 -10.30 -15.02
CA TYR A 425 1.05 -11.08 -13.80
C TYR A 425 -0.36 -10.98 -13.20
N LEU A 426 -0.92 -9.76 -13.07
CA LEU A 426 -2.28 -9.58 -12.53
C LEU A 426 -3.33 -10.36 -13.32
N TRP A 427 -3.27 -10.32 -14.65
CA TRP A 427 -4.18 -11.10 -15.49
C TRP A 427 -4.02 -12.60 -15.30
N ARG A 428 -2.78 -13.08 -15.14
CA ARG A 428 -2.49 -14.50 -14.98
C ARG A 428 -2.97 -15.06 -13.65
N ILE A 429 -2.97 -14.25 -12.59
CA ILE A 429 -3.42 -14.68 -11.26
C ILE A 429 -4.90 -14.38 -10.98
N LEU A 430 -5.57 -13.58 -11.82
CA LEU A 430 -6.92 -13.07 -11.55
C LEU A 430 -7.90 -14.21 -11.16
N PHE A 431 -8.49 -14.08 -9.97
CA PHE A 431 -9.41 -15.05 -9.37
C PHE A 431 -8.85 -16.47 -9.17
N ARG A 432 -7.53 -16.62 -9.19
CA ARG A 432 -6.83 -17.86 -8.81
C ARG A 432 -6.25 -17.70 -7.40
N TYR A 433 -6.15 -18.81 -6.70
CA TYR A 433 -5.57 -18.88 -5.35
C TYR A 433 -4.17 -19.47 -5.37
N GLU A 434 -3.86 -20.28 -6.40
CA GLU A 434 -2.56 -20.88 -6.63
C GLU A 434 -2.22 -20.78 -8.12
N VAL A 435 -0.94 -20.58 -8.41
CA VAL A 435 -0.37 -20.61 -9.76
C VAL A 435 1.03 -21.25 -9.71
N PRO A 436 1.53 -21.82 -10.82
CA PRO A 436 2.90 -22.34 -10.86
C PRO A 436 3.92 -21.24 -10.51
N SER A 437 5.00 -21.60 -9.80
CA SER A 437 6.03 -20.65 -9.35
C SER A 437 6.64 -19.82 -10.49
N GLU A 438 6.77 -20.39 -11.70
CA GLU A 438 7.22 -19.69 -12.92
C GLU A 438 6.37 -18.47 -13.27
N THR A 439 5.11 -18.44 -12.86
CA THR A 439 4.22 -17.28 -13.09
C THR A 439 4.81 -16.00 -12.50
N ARG A 440 5.60 -16.10 -11.42
CA ARG A 440 6.25 -14.95 -10.79
C ARG A 440 7.30 -14.28 -11.68
N LEU A 441 7.79 -14.94 -12.73
CA LEU A 441 8.67 -14.31 -13.72
C LEU A 441 7.96 -13.19 -14.51
N LEU A 442 6.62 -13.22 -14.60
CA LEU A 442 5.82 -12.14 -15.18
C LEU A 442 5.84 -10.86 -14.33
N LEU A 443 6.41 -10.87 -13.12
CA LEU A 443 6.66 -9.64 -12.36
C LEU A 443 7.80 -8.81 -12.98
N ASP A 444 8.69 -9.45 -13.73
CA ASP A 444 9.78 -8.78 -14.46
C ASP A 444 9.52 -8.75 -15.99
N SER A 445 8.67 -9.65 -16.50
CA SER A 445 8.23 -9.68 -17.90
C SER A 445 6.86 -9.03 -18.12
N ASN A 446 6.73 -8.23 -19.18
CA ASN A 446 5.44 -7.68 -19.62
C ASN A 446 4.86 -8.44 -20.82
N SER A 447 5.46 -9.55 -21.21
CA SER A 447 5.05 -10.39 -22.34
C SER A 447 5.06 -11.86 -21.94
N GLU A 448 4.01 -12.57 -22.35
CA GLU A 448 3.84 -14.01 -22.22
C GLU A 448 3.19 -14.49 -23.52
N PHE A 449 3.74 -15.53 -24.13
CA PHE A 449 3.10 -16.17 -25.26
C PHE A 449 2.16 -17.27 -24.75
N THR A 450 0.87 -17.16 -25.08
CA THR A 450 -0.18 -18.09 -24.64
C THR A 450 -0.83 -18.87 -25.79
N GLY A 451 -0.38 -18.63 -27.03
CA GLY A 451 -0.88 -19.29 -28.24
C GLY A 451 -0.14 -20.58 -28.58
N THR A 452 -0.36 -21.07 -29.80
CA THR A 452 0.35 -22.23 -30.36
C THR A 452 1.54 -21.74 -31.16
N ALA A 453 2.75 -22.14 -30.77
CA ALA A 453 3.96 -21.78 -31.48
C ALA A 453 4.07 -22.58 -32.78
N THR A 454 4.41 -21.90 -33.87
CA THR A 454 4.74 -22.50 -35.16
C THR A 454 6.18 -22.14 -35.55
N HIS A 455 6.80 -22.92 -36.44
CA HIS A 455 8.19 -22.71 -36.89
C HIS A 455 9.22 -22.56 -35.76
N GLN A 456 9.05 -23.33 -34.68
CA GLN A 456 9.94 -23.27 -33.53
C GLN A 456 11.34 -23.78 -33.90
N ARG A 457 12.36 -22.95 -33.67
CA ARG A 457 13.78 -23.31 -33.86
C ARG A 457 14.64 -22.80 -32.71
N VAL A 458 15.57 -23.63 -32.25
CA VAL A 458 16.60 -23.23 -31.27
C VAL A 458 17.72 -22.54 -32.03
N VAL A 459 18.02 -21.28 -31.68
CA VAL A 459 19.08 -20.49 -32.32
C VAL A 459 20.35 -20.42 -31.49
N TRP A 460 20.26 -20.75 -30.20
CA TRP A 460 21.39 -20.85 -29.29
C TRP A 460 21.06 -21.76 -28.12
N GLU A 461 22.05 -22.54 -27.69
CA GLU A 461 21.97 -23.48 -26.56
C GLU A 461 23.33 -23.61 -25.87
N GLN A 462 23.34 -23.64 -24.54
CA GLN A 462 24.52 -23.85 -23.69
C GLN A 462 24.18 -24.80 -22.54
N GLY A 463 24.90 -25.92 -22.48
CA GLY A 463 24.89 -26.86 -21.35
C GLY A 463 26.10 -26.71 -20.42
N PHE A 464 26.98 -25.72 -20.66
CA PHE A 464 28.13 -25.38 -19.79
C PHE A 464 29.14 -26.52 -19.48
N GLU A 465 29.13 -27.60 -20.24
CA GLU A 465 30.02 -28.77 -20.09
C GLU A 465 31.53 -28.47 -20.20
N GLN A 466 31.89 -27.33 -20.80
CA GLN A 466 33.29 -26.94 -21.07
C GLN A 466 33.78 -25.78 -20.18
N GLU A 467 33.02 -25.42 -19.14
CA GLU A 467 33.41 -24.35 -18.22
C GLU A 467 34.70 -24.70 -17.45
N THR A 468 35.47 -23.66 -17.09
CA THR A 468 36.72 -23.85 -16.33
C THR A 468 36.43 -24.45 -14.95
N LYS A 469 37.39 -25.21 -14.39
CA LYS A 469 37.23 -25.94 -13.10
C LYS A 469 36.76 -25.07 -11.91
N GLY A 470 36.93 -23.74 -11.96
CA GLY A 470 36.46 -22.81 -10.92
C GLY A 470 35.00 -22.35 -11.07
N ILE A 471 34.45 -22.39 -12.28
CA ILE A 471 33.09 -21.96 -12.62
C ILE A 471 32.13 -23.17 -12.71
N CYS A 472 32.70 -24.37 -12.80
CA CYS A 472 31.96 -25.60 -12.88
C CYS A 472 31.32 -25.99 -11.53
N GLY A 473 30.00 -25.84 -11.42
CA GLY A 473 29.24 -26.21 -10.23
C GLY A 473 29.04 -27.72 -10.13
N THR A 474 29.45 -28.31 -9.01
CA THR A 474 29.26 -29.74 -8.71
C THR A 474 28.49 -29.91 -7.38
N PRO A 475 27.47 -30.80 -7.32
CA PRO A 475 26.95 -31.62 -8.42
C PRO A 475 26.19 -30.77 -9.45
N ALA A 476 26.45 -31.06 -10.73
CA ALA A 476 25.80 -30.43 -11.87
C ALA A 476 24.29 -30.77 -11.89
N LEU A 477 23.49 -29.87 -12.45
CA LEU A 477 22.07 -30.07 -12.69
C LEU A 477 21.83 -31.08 -13.81
N GLN A 478 22.64 -31.01 -14.87
CA GLN A 478 22.65 -31.97 -15.95
C GLN A 478 24.09 -32.21 -16.41
N GLY A 479 24.35 -33.40 -16.98
CA GLY A 479 25.67 -33.75 -17.51
C GLY A 479 26.79 -33.68 -16.47
N ASN A 480 27.95 -33.14 -16.86
CA ASN A 480 29.13 -33.13 -15.99
C ASN A 480 29.36 -31.78 -15.31
N CYS A 481 28.82 -30.69 -15.87
CA CYS A 481 29.12 -29.34 -15.42
C CYS A 481 27.94 -28.39 -15.63
N SER A 482 27.53 -27.67 -14.59
CA SER A 482 26.61 -26.54 -14.69
C SER A 482 27.36 -25.24 -14.39
N LEU A 483 26.94 -24.14 -15.00
CA LEU A 483 27.47 -22.81 -14.71
C LEU A 483 27.13 -22.42 -13.27
N ALA A 484 28.15 -22.24 -12.42
CA ALA A 484 27.99 -21.70 -11.08
C ALA A 484 28.17 -20.18 -11.09
N LEU A 485 27.20 -19.48 -10.50
CA LEU A 485 27.27 -18.05 -10.23
C LEU A 485 27.28 -17.82 -8.72
N ASP A 486 28.28 -17.07 -8.27
CA ASP A 486 28.54 -16.76 -6.87
C ASP A 486 29.30 -15.43 -6.75
N SER A 487 29.75 -15.08 -5.55
CA SER A 487 30.47 -13.82 -5.31
C SER A 487 31.84 -13.75 -5.97
N LEU A 488 32.45 -14.89 -6.31
CA LEU A 488 33.71 -14.98 -7.03
C LEU A 488 33.48 -14.97 -8.56
N HIS A 489 32.32 -15.45 -8.99
CA HIS A 489 31.89 -15.55 -10.39
C HIS A 489 30.54 -14.82 -10.59
N PRO A 490 30.51 -13.48 -10.48
CA PRO A 490 29.26 -12.72 -10.45
C PRO A 490 28.58 -12.57 -11.81
N GLN A 491 29.20 -13.02 -12.89
CA GLN A 491 28.62 -12.92 -14.24
C GLN A 491 29.07 -14.08 -15.12
N SER A 492 28.19 -14.51 -16.03
CA SER A 492 28.55 -15.41 -17.11
C SER A 492 29.33 -14.68 -18.22
N THR A 493 29.93 -15.43 -19.13
CA THR A 493 30.27 -14.89 -20.46
C THR A 493 29.01 -14.32 -21.11
N GLU A 494 29.13 -13.21 -21.84
CA GLU A 494 28.04 -12.69 -22.65
C GLU A 494 28.03 -13.41 -24.01
N TYR A 495 26.94 -14.11 -24.28
CA TYR A 495 26.77 -14.89 -25.50
C TYR A 495 26.02 -14.07 -26.54
N VAL A 496 26.53 -14.00 -27.77
CA VAL A 496 25.96 -13.18 -28.85
C VAL A 496 25.52 -14.07 -30.00
N VAL A 497 24.27 -13.88 -30.45
CA VAL A 497 23.62 -14.65 -31.51
C VAL A 497 23.17 -13.69 -32.60
N ALA A 498 23.53 -13.94 -33.85
CA ALA A 498 23.08 -13.12 -34.96
C ALA A 498 21.56 -13.26 -35.17
N ALA A 499 20.85 -12.14 -35.27
CA ALA A 499 19.40 -12.10 -35.45
C ALA A 499 18.98 -10.75 -36.07
N LYS A 500 17.97 -10.76 -36.94
CA LYS A 500 17.49 -9.54 -37.62
C LYS A 500 15.97 -9.35 -37.44
N PRO A 501 15.46 -8.10 -37.56
CA PRO A 501 14.03 -7.84 -37.61
C PRO A 501 13.35 -8.67 -38.70
N GLY A 502 12.24 -9.33 -38.35
CA GLY A 502 11.46 -10.17 -39.26
C GLY A 502 11.86 -11.64 -39.31
N ASP A 503 12.95 -12.05 -38.66
CA ASP A 503 13.39 -13.46 -38.62
C ASP A 503 12.47 -14.38 -37.80
N PHE A 504 11.66 -13.80 -36.92
CA PHE A 504 10.72 -14.46 -36.01
C PHE A 504 9.79 -13.43 -35.36
N GLN A 505 8.64 -13.88 -34.86
CA GLN A 505 7.72 -13.02 -34.10
C GLN A 505 7.96 -13.04 -32.59
N TRP A 506 8.49 -14.14 -32.07
CA TRP A 506 8.71 -14.35 -30.64
C TRP A 506 10.06 -14.99 -30.37
N LEU A 507 10.62 -14.64 -29.21
CA LEU A 507 11.82 -15.23 -28.65
C LEU A 507 11.51 -15.71 -27.23
N ARG A 508 11.82 -16.99 -26.95
CA ARG A 508 11.78 -17.62 -25.64
C ARG A 508 13.20 -17.87 -25.15
N ALA A 509 13.52 -17.29 -24.01
CA ALA A 509 14.72 -17.59 -23.27
C ALA A 509 14.39 -18.59 -22.17
N SER A 510 15.07 -19.73 -22.14
CA SER A 510 14.92 -20.74 -21.09
C SER A 510 16.26 -21.11 -20.47
N ALA A 511 16.24 -21.59 -19.23
CA ALA A 511 17.38 -22.19 -18.55
C ALA A 511 16.89 -23.09 -17.41
N LEU A 512 17.60 -24.20 -17.16
CA LEU A 512 17.46 -24.99 -15.95
C LEU A 512 18.25 -24.31 -14.85
N ALA A 513 17.60 -23.95 -13.75
CA ALA A 513 18.23 -23.20 -12.66
C ALA A 513 17.95 -23.83 -11.30
N ARG A 514 18.91 -23.76 -10.39
CA ARG A 514 18.77 -24.12 -8.96
C ARG A 514 19.49 -23.10 -8.10
N ALA A 515 18.77 -22.51 -7.16
CA ALA A 515 19.37 -21.71 -6.09
C ALA A 515 19.60 -22.59 -4.86
N GLU A 516 20.71 -22.40 -4.15
CA GLU A 516 20.97 -23.10 -2.89
C GLU A 516 19.90 -22.75 -1.84
N TYR A 517 19.62 -21.46 -1.70
CA TYR A 517 18.55 -20.89 -0.88
C TYR A 517 17.77 -19.85 -1.68
N LYS A 518 16.51 -19.67 -1.33
CA LYS A 518 15.63 -18.65 -1.87
C LYS A 518 16.07 -17.27 -1.41
N GLU A 519 16.44 -16.45 -2.39
CA GLU A 519 16.70 -15.03 -2.17
C GLU A 519 15.37 -14.26 -2.20
N TRP A 520 15.10 -13.49 -1.15
CA TRP A 520 13.88 -12.67 -1.04
C TRP A 520 14.17 -11.19 -1.33
N GLU A 521 15.43 -10.76 -1.22
CA GLU A 521 15.84 -9.41 -1.56
C GLU A 521 15.95 -9.23 -3.07
N MET A 522 14.96 -8.53 -3.63
CA MET A 522 14.85 -8.25 -5.06
C MET A 522 16.15 -7.76 -5.76
N PRO A 523 16.96 -6.86 -5.17
CA PRO A 523 18.20 -6.41 -5.77
C PRO A 523 19.31 -7.48 -5.83
N ARG A 524 19.23 -8.51 -4.98
CA ARG A 524 20.23 -9.57 -4.87
C ARG A 524 19.94 -10.78 -5.75
N MET A 525 18.72 -10.88 -6.28
CA MET A 525 18.35 -12.01 -7.15
C MET A 525 19.19 -12.02 -8.43
N THR A 526 19.59 -13.21 -8.86
CA THR A 526 20.28 -13.45 -10.13
C THR A 526 19.37 -13.10 -11.28
N GLN A 527 19.93 -12.36 -12.23
CA GLN A 527 19.25 -11.83 -13.40
C GLN A 527 19.62 -12.65 -14.64
N TYR A 528 18.62 -13.14 -15.35
CA TYR A 528 18.73 -13.61 -16.72
C TYR A 528 18.40 -12.44 -17.63
N VAL A 529 19.41 -11.91 -18.30
CA VAL A 529 19.33 -10.72 -19.15
C VAL A 529 19.43 -11.12 -20.62
N VAL A 530 18.44 -10.69 -21.41
CA VAL A 530 18.40 -10.86 -22.87
C VAL A 530 18.29 -9.48 -23.52
N ARG A 531 19.20 -9.17 -24.44
CA ARG A 531 19.30 -7.85 -25.10
C ARG A 531 19.23 -8.00 -26.60
N PHE A 532 18.37 -7.22 -27.25
CA PHE A 532 18.47 -6.94 -28.68
C PHE A 532 19.44 -5.77 -28.87
N ARG A 533 20.42 -5.93 -29.76
CA ARG A 533 21.45 -4.92 -29.99
C ARG A 533 21.61 -4.59 -31.46
N ARG A 534 22.07 -3.36 -31.70
CA ARG A 534 22.60 -2.90 -32.99
C ARG A 534 24.08 -2.61 -32.81
N GLY A 535 24.93 -3.52 -33.23
CA GLY A 535 26.34 -3.54 -32.83
C GLY A 535 26.46 -3.67 -31.31
N THR A 536 26.92 -2.60 -30.66
CA THR A 536 27.09 -2.52 -29.20
C THR A 536 25.94 -1.79 -28.49
N GLU A 537 25.06 -1.11 -29.23
CA GLU A 537 23.96 -0.34 -28.66
C GLU A 537 22.81 -1.26 -28.26
N VAL A 538 22.34 -1.18 -27.01
CA VAL A 538 21.18 -1.95 -26.54
C VAL A 538 19.89 -1.26 -26.99
N VAL A 539 19.17 -1.92 -27.89
CA VAL A 539 17.90 -1.44 -28.45
C VAL A 539 16.74 -1.80 -27.53
N LYS A 540 16.75 -3.02 -27.00
CA LYS A 540 15.72 -3.52 -26.07
C LYS A 540 16.32 -4.55 -25.15
N GLU A 541 16.10 -4.39 -23.85
CA GLU A 541 16.53 -5.35 -22.84
C GLU A 541 15.32 -5.95 -22.12
N ARG A 542 15.46 -7.23 -21.75
CA ARG A 542 14.62 -7.85 -20.72
C ARG A 542 15.50 -8.52 -19.70
N THR A 543 15.18 -8.24 -18.45
CA THR A 543 15.82 -8.84 -17.30
C THR A 543 14.76 -9.57 -16.49
N VAL A 544 14.98 -10.85 -16.21
CA VAL A 544 14.11 -11.68 -15.36
C VAL A 544 14.92 -12.21 -14.19
N ARG A 545 14.37 -12.10 -12.98
CA ARG A 545 15.03 -12.59 -11.77
C ARG A 545 14.62 -14.02 -11.49
N LEU A 546 15.58 -14.93 -11.50
CA LEU A 546 15.30 -16.36 -11.46
C LEU A 546 14.74 -16.81 -10.12
N GLN A 547 15.28 -16.29 -9.01
CA GLN A 547 14.86 -16.62 -7.66
C GLN A 547 13.41 -16.23 -7.33
N ARG A 548 12.74 -15.44 -8.17
CA ARG A 548 11.28 -15.23 -8.04
C ARG A 548 10.50 -16.54 -8.12
N ALA A 549 10.97 -17.48 -8.94
CA ALA A 549 10.31 -18.74 -9.24
C ALA A 549 11.04 -19.99 -8.69
N LEU A 550 12.21 -19.80 -8.08
CA LEU A 550 12.98 -20.89 -7.47
C LEU A 550 12.63 -21.06 -5.99
N ASP A 551 12.74 -22.31 -5.55
CA ASP A 551 12.63 -22.73 -4.16
C ASP A 551 13.96 -23.35 -3.72
N ASP A 552 14.16 -23.48 -2.41
CA ASP A 552 15.43 -23.92 -1.82
C ASP A 552 15.89 -25.26 -2.41
N SER A 553 17.07 -25.24 -3.04
CA SER A 553 17.73 -26.42 -3.62
C SER A 553 16.90 -27.22 -4.63
N TRP A 554 15.80 -26.66 -5.15
CA TRP A 554 14.94 -27.33 -6.13
C TRP A 554 15.23 -26.85 -7.55
N PRO A 555 15.75 -27.70 -8.45
CA PRO A 555 16.00 -27.31 -9.84
C PRO A 555 14.68 -27.17 -10.61
N ARG A 556 14.60 -26.14 -11.44
CA ARG A 556 13.42 -25.87 -12.27
C ARG A 556 13.83 -25.30 -13.62
N GLU A 557 13.19 -25.76 -14.69
CA GLU A 557 13.29 -25.11 -16.00
C GLU A 557 12.43 -23.84 -15.98
N LEU A 558 13.09 -22.70 -16.13
CA LEU A 558 12.47 -21.39 -16.15
C LEU A 558 12.51 -20.86 -17.57
N HIS A 559 11.44 -20.20 -18.00
CA HIS A 559 11.41 -19.53 -19.30
C HIS A 559 10.64 -18.22 -19.24
N PHE A 560 10.97 -17.31 -20.15
CA PHE A 560 10.18 -16.12 -20.41
C PHE A 560 10.21 -15.76 -21.90
N ASP A 561 9.12 -15.14 -22.33
CA ASP A 561 8.89 -14.80 -23.72
C ASP A 561 9.00 -13.30 -23.94
N MET A 562 9.56 -12.91 -25.08
CA MET A 562 9.59 -11.52 -25.51
C MET A 562 9.45 -11.37 -27.02
N ARG A 563 8.75 -10.31 -27.42
CA ARG A 563 8.70 -9.87 -28.82
C ARG A 563 9.96 -9.07 -29.17
N PRO A 564 10.52 -9.21 -30.38
CA PRO A 564 11.60 -8.35 -30.85
C PRO A 564 11.17 -6.87 -30.88
N PRO A 565 12.11 -5.90 -30.80
CA PRO A 565 11.82 -4.49 -31.03
C PRO A 565 11.37 -4.24 -32.48
N LYS A 566 10.76 -3.07 -32.73
CA LYS A 566 10.43 -2.64 -34.10
C LYS A 566 11.64 -1.97 -34.77
N GLU A 567 12.51 -1.42 -33.96
CA GLU A 567 13.78 -0.82 -34.31
C GLU A 567 14.75 -1.87 -34.87
N GLU A 568 15.68 -1.44 -35.70
CA GLU A 568 16.69 -2.34 -36.28
C GLU A 568 17.64 -2.90 -35.22
N PHE A 569 17.94 -4.19 -35.33
CA PHE A 569 18.93 -4.91 -34.52
C PHE A 569 19.67 -5.91 -35.41
N ASP A 570 20.89 -6.29 -35.03
CA ASP A 570 21.74 -7.25 -35.77
C ASP A 570 22.14 -8.46 -34.93
N ASN A 571 21.95 -8.39 -33.60
CA ASN A 571 22.21 -9.49 -32.70
C ASN A 571 21.32 -9.50 -31.45
N VAL A 572 21.24 -10.67 -30.82
CA VAL A 572 20.69 -10.88 -29.49
C VAL A 572 21.81 -11.34 -28.58
N SER A 573 21.98 -10.69 -27.42
CA SER A 573 22.92 -11.13 -26.38
C SER A 573 22.22 -11.69 -25.16
N VAL A 574 22.87 -12.68 -24.54
CA VAL A 574 22.43 -13.37 -23.33
C VAL A 574 23.53 -13.26 -22.28
N VAL A 575 23.18 -12.83 -21.07
CA VAL A 575 24.08 -12.82 -19.92
C VAL A 575 23.33 -13.11 -18.63
N PHE A 576 23.99 -13.81 -17.72
CA PHE A 576 23.50 -14.05 -16.37
C PHE A 576 24.32 -13.23 -15.38
N LEU A 577 23.64 -12.46 -14.54
CA LEU A 577 24.27 -11.54 -13.58
C LEU A 577 23.85 -11.90 -12.17
N TYR A 578 24.83 -12.17 -11.32
CA TYR A 578 24.66 -12.51 -9.92
C TYR A 578 25.00 -11.31 -9.04
N TYR A 579 24.05 -10.93 -8.20
CA TYR A 579 24.15 -9.82 -7.25
C TYR A 579 24.02 -10.27 -5.79
N GLY A 580 23.85 -11.58 -5.57
CA GLY A 580 23.71 -12.14 -4.24
C GLY A 580 25.02 -12.05 -3.46
N THR A 581 24.93 -12.03 -2.14
CA THR A 581 26.12 -12.03 -1.27
C THR A 581 26.27 -13.31 -0.47
N ARG A 582 25.28 -14.21 -0.51
CA ARG A 582 25.20 -15.39 0.37
C ARG A 582 24.70 -16.68 -0.28
N THR A 583 24.22 -16.67 -1.53
CA THR A 583 23.50 -17.81 -2.12
C THR A 583 24.09 -18.21 -3.46
N GLY A 584 24.63 -19.42 -3.59
CA GLY A 584 25.07 -19.92 -4.90
C GLY A 584 23.88 -20.20 -5.83
N LEU A 585 24.06 -19.98 -7.14
CA LEU A 585 23.09 -20.37 -8.16
C LEU A 585 23.77 -21.20 -9.26
N LEU A 586 23.15 -22.32 -9.61
CA LEU A 586 23.57 -23.16 -10.74
C LEU A 586 22.63 -22.97 -11.93
N LEU A 587 23.20 -22.89 -13.13
CA LEU A 587 22.51 -22.79 -14.40
C LEU A 587 22.96 -23.88 -15.36
N ASP A 588 22.00 -24.42 -16.10
CA ASP A 588 22.23 -25.44 -17.10
C ASP A 588 21.22 -25.30 -18.25
N ASN A 589 21.51 -25.95 -19.39
CA ASN A 589 20.60 -26.10 -20.52
C ASN A 589 19.92 -24.77 -20.93
N ALA A 590 20.70 -23.69 -20.98
CA ALA A 590 20.21 -22.36 -21.35
C ALA A 590 19.96 -22.31 -22.85
N LYS A 591 18.76 -21.87 -23.29
CA LYS A 591 18.37 -21.84 -24.70
C LYS A 591 17.73 -20.51 -25.09
N ILE A 592 17.93 -20.15 -26.34
CA ILE A 592 17.14 -19.15 -27.05
C ILE A 592 16.41 -19.86 -28.18
N THR A 593 15.09 -19.88 -28.07
CA THR A 593 14.19 -20.46 -29.06
C THR A 593 13.39 -19.35 -29.71
N VAL A 594 13.29 -19.35 -31.03
CA VAL A 594 12.47 -18.40 -31.78
C VAL A 594 11.34 -19.12 -32.49
N PHE A 595 10.18 -18.46 -32.61
CA PHE A 595 8.97 -19.04 -33.18
C PHE A 595 7.99 -17.96 -33.66
N ASP A 596 7.01 -18.40 -34.44
CA ASP A 596 5.92 -17.58 -34.97
C ASP A 596 4.58 -17.90 -34.30
N GLU A 597 3.69 -16.92 -34.27
CA GLU A 597 2.30 -17.09 -33.83
C GLU A 597 1.46 -17.64 -35.00
N GLN A 598 0.66 -18.68 -34.72
CA GLN A 598 -0.18 -19.35 -35.72
C GLN A 598 -1.28 -18.46 -36.29
#